data_AF-A0A523K2D1-F1
#
_entry.id   AF-A0A523K2D1-F1
#
_cell.length_a   1.000
_cell.length_b   1.000
_cell.length_c   1.000
_cell.angle_alpha   90.00
_cell.angle_beta   90.00
_cell.angle_gamma   90.00
#
_symmetry.space_group_name_H-M   'P 1'
#
loop_
_entity.id
_entity.type
_entity.pdbx_description
1 polymer ?
#
loop_
_entity_poly.entity_id
_entity_poly.type
_entity_poly.pdbx_seq_one_letter_code
_entity_poly.pdbx_strand_id
1 'polypeptide(L)'
;MSVDKHLLEILVCPVTKTPVKLLAKDKLAILNREVDQGTVEYVDGSPVEGALEEALITEDGRTLYRVNGGIPVMLEEQGISAKQVPGW
;
A
#
# COMPACT_ATOMS: atom_id res chain seq x y z
N MET A 1 6.93 16.20 4.52
CA MET A 1 7.55 16.33 3.20
C MET A 1 6.80 15.38 2.28
N SER A 2 6.18 15.89 1.23
CA SER A 2 5.40 15.07 0.30
C SER A 2 6.34 14.28 -0.61
N VAL A 3 5.96 13.04 -0.95
CA VAL A 3 6.68 12.21 -1.92
C VAL A 3 6.87 12.97 -3.24
N ASP A 4 8.10 13.01 -3.74
CA ASP A 4 8.45 13.70 -4.98
C ASP A 4 7.75 13.03 -6.19
N LYS A 5 6.93 13.81 -6.91
CA LYS A 5 6.05 13.28 -7.98
C LYS A 5 6.81 12.64 -9.13
N HIS A 6 8.03 13.12 -9.43
CA HIS A 6 8.85 12.57 -10.51
C HIS A 6 9.47 11.21 -10.15
N LEU A 7 9.62 10.91 -8.85
CA LEU A 7 10.09 9.62 -8.38
C LEU A 7 9.00 8.54 -8.50
N LEU A 8 7.73 8.93 -8.33
CA LEU A 8 6.58 8.04 -8.48
C LEU A 8 6.39 7.54 -9.92
N GLU A 9 6.77 8.34 -10.93
CA GLU A 9 6.66 7.95 -12.35
C GLU A 9 7.59 6.78 -12.75
N ILE A 10 8.62 6.49 -11.95
CA ILE A 10 9.58 5.40 -12.18
C ILE A 10 9.30 4.21 -11.25
N LEU A 11 8.44 4.40 -10.24
CA LEU A 11 8.21 3.39 -9.22
C LEU A 11 7.28 2.29 -9.74
N VAL A 12 7.71 1.05 -9.56
CA VAL A 12 6.97 -0.15 -9.98
C VAL A 12 6.94 -1.16 -8.85
N CYS A 13 5.92 -2.01 -8.85
CA CYS A 13 5.84 -3.18 -8.00
C CYS A 13 7.13 -4.02 -8.09
N PRO A 14 7.77 -4.38 -6.96
CA PRO A 14 9.01 -5.15 -6.96
C PRO A 14 8.85 -6.53 -7.64
N VAL A 15 7.65 -7.12 -7.57
CA VAL A 15 7.34 -8.47 -8.09
C VAL A 15 6.91 -8.42 -9.56
N THR A 16 5.83 -7.71 -9.86
CA THR A 16 5.17 -7.76 -11.18
C THR A 16 5.68 -6.72 -12.16
N LYS A 17 6.46 -5.73 -11.68
CA LYS A 17 6.85 -4.53 -12.43
C LYS A 17 5.66 -3.68 -12.92
N THR A 18 4.47 -3.91 -12.37
CA THR A 18 3.30 -3.05 -12.59
C THR A 18 3.55 -1.66 -11.99
N PRO A 19 3.26 -0.55 -12.68
CA PRO A 19 3.36 0.78 -12.11
C PRO A 19 2.50 0.92 -10.84
N VAL A 20 2.92 1.80 -9.94
CA VAL A 20 2.18 2.13 -8.72
C VAL A 20 1.77 3.59 -8.70
N LYS A 21 0.68 3.87 -7.99
CA LYS A 21 0.15 5.22 -7.78
C LYS A 21 -0.23 5.44 -6.33
N LEU A 22 -0.29 6.70 -5.91
CA LEU A 22 -0.82 7.07 -4.61
C LEU A 22 -2.26 6.56 -4.42
N LEU A 23 -2.52 5.97 -3.27
CA LEU A 23 -3.85 5.54 -2.89
C LEU A 23 -4.72 6.73 -2.53
N ALA A 24 -5.97 6.71 -3.00
CA ALA A 24 -6.93 7.75 -2.69
C ALA A 24 -7.29 7.75 -1.18
N LYS A 25 -7.59 8.93 -0.63
CA LYS A 25 -7.77 9.11 0.82
C LYS A 25 -8.97 8.35 1.39
N ASP A 26 -10.05 8.26 0.63
CA ASP A 26 -11.24 7.45 0.93
C ASP A 26 -10.88 5.97 1.06
N LYS A 27 -10.11 5.47 0.09
CA LYS A 27 -9.60 4.10 0.06
C LYS A 27 -8.61 3.80 1.19
N LEU A 28 -7.75 4.76 1.53
CA LEU A 28 -6.84 4.66 2.66
C LEU A 28 -7.59 4.56 4.00
N ALA A 29 -8.69 5.29 4.16
CA ALA A 29 -9.52 5.21 5.36
C ALA A 29 -10.15 3.82 5.54
N ILE A 30 -10.59 3.19 4.43
CA ILE A 30 -11.12 1.82 4.45
C ILE A 30 -10.02 0.83 4.86
N LEU A 31 -8.82 0.92 4.24
CA LEU A 31 -7.69 0.08 4.61
C LEU A 31 -7.32 0.23 6.10
N ASN A 32 -7.22 1.44 6.61
CA ASN A 32 -6.87 1.69 8.01
C ASN A 32 -7.91 1.11 8.98
N ARG A 33 -9.18 1.04 8.58
CA ARG A 33 -10.22 0.39 9.37
C ARG A 33 -10.02 -1.12 9.46
N GLU A 34 -9.54 -1.76 8.41
CA GLU A 34 -9.26 -3.20 8.39
C GLU A 34 -7.96 -3.51 9.15
N VAL A 35 -6.95 -2.64 9.01
CA VAL A 35 -5.72 -2.69 9.82
C VAL A 35 -6.03 -2.60 11.31
N ASP A 36 -6.92 -1.68 11.72
CA ASP A 36 -7.35 -1.53 13.12
C ASP A 36 -8.12 -2.76 13.64
N GLN A 37 -8.84 -3.47 12.76
CA GLN A 37 -9.49 -4.74 13.08
C GLN A 37 -8.51 -5.92 13.14
N GLY A 38 -7.26 -5.75 12.73
CA GLY A 38 -6.26 -6.82 12.66
C GLY A 38 -6.57 -7.87 11.60
N THR A 39 -7.33 -7.52 10.55
CA THR A 39 -7.73 -8.43 9.47
C THR A 39 -6.80 -8.36 8.25
N VAL A 40 -5.78 -7.51 8.32
CA VAL A 40 -4.86 -7.25 7.21
C VAL A 40 -3.46 -7.74 7.56
N GLU A 41 -2.90 -8.56 6.68
CA GLU A 41 -1.57 -9.12 6.75
C GLU A 41 -0.75 -8.73 5.52
N TYR A 42 0.56 -8.62 5.72
CA TYR A 42 1.54 -8.55 4.66
C TYR A 42 1.68 -9.92 3.95
N VAL A 43 2.37 -9.95 2.81
CA VAL A 43 2.61 -11.17 2.04
C VAL A 43 3.39 -12.22 2.83
N ASP A 44 4.28 -11.80 3.74
CA ASP A 44 4.99 -12.70 4.66
C ASP A 44 4.11 -13.28 5.80
N GLY A 45 2.84 -12.87 5.89
CA GLY A 45 1.90 -13.30 6.93
C GLY A 45 2.04 -12.55 8.25
N SER A 46 2.92 -11.55 8.34
CA SER A 46 2.96 -10.66 9.50
C SER A 46 1.76 -9.68 9.48
N PRO A 47 1.17 -9.35 10.64
CA PRO A 47 0.06 -8.41 10.69
C PRO A 47 0.52 -7.01 10.29
N VAL A 48 -0.33 -6.28 9.56
CA VAL A 48 -0.09 -4.87 9.31
C VAL A 48 -0.38 -4.10 10.59
N GLU A 49 0.64 -3.53 11.21
CA GLU A 49 0.49 -2.78 12.45
C GLU A 49 0.51 -1.27 12.20
N GLY A 50 -0.37 -0.56 12.91
CA GLY A 50 -0.46 0.90 12.91
C GLY A 50 -1.08 1.47 11.62
N ALA A 51 -1.93 2.48 11.78
CA ALA A 51 -2.56 3.15 10.65
C ALA A 51 -1.51 3.69 9.66
N LEU A 52 -1.76 3.49 8.37
CA LEU A 52 -0.94 3.99 7.29
C LEU A 52 -1.23 5.48 7.07
N GLU A 53 -0.19 6.30 7.06
CA GLU A 53 -0.30 7.73 6.74
C GLU A 53 -0.55 7.94 5.25
N GLU A 54 0.16 7.18 4.43
CA GLU A 54 0.06 7.14 2.98
C GLU A 54 0.29 5.69 2.50
N ALA A 55 -0.27 5.36 1.35
CA ALA A 55 -0.07 4.07 0.71
C ALA A 55 0.01 4.25 -0.81
N LEU A 56 0.72 3.35 -1.46
CA LEU A 56 0.69 3.16 -2.90
C LEU A 56 -0.17 1.94 -3.23
N ILE A 57 -0.78 1.95 -4.41
CA ILE A 57 -1.49 0.82 -4.98
C ILE A 57 -0.96 0.57 -6.39
N THR A 58 -0.82 -0.69 -6.78
CA THR A 58 -0.55 -1.05 -8.18
C THR A 58 -1.67 -0.56 -9.09
N GLU A 59 -1.35 -0.20 -10.34
CA GLU A 59 -2.37 0.29 -11.28
C GLU A 59 -3.46 -0.74 -11.58
N ASP A 60 -3.14 -2.03 -11.50
CA ASP A 60 -4.10 -3.14 -11.61
C ASP A 60 -4.94 -3.36 -10.34
N GLY A 61 -4.70 -2.57 -9.28
CA GLY A 61 -5.49 -2.53 -8.06
C GLY A 61 -5.32 -3.75 -7.15
N ARG A 62 -4.26 -4.56 -7.34
CA ARG A 62 -4.10 -5.84 -6.64
C ARG A 62 -3.28 -5.78 -5.37
N THR A 63 -2.25 -4.94 -5.34
CA THR A 63 -1.29 -4.90 -4.23
C THR A 63 -1.11 -3.48 -3.74
N LEU A 64 -1.08 -3.30 -2.42
CA LEU A 64 -0.73 -2.05 -1.77
C LEU A 64 0.65 -2.12 -1.12
N TYR A 65 1.27 -0.95 -1.00
CA TYR A 65 2.53 -0.76 -0.28
C TYR A 65 2.42 0.45 0.63
N ARG A 66 2.90 0.33 1.87
CA ARG A 66 2.94 1.43 2.83
C ARG A 66 3.95 2.49 2.41
N VAL A 67 3.63 3.75 2.69
CA VAL A 67 4.60 4.85 2.66
C VAL A 67 4.82 5.30 4.10
N ASN A 68 6.08 5.33 4.54
CA ASN A 68 6.46 5.75 5.90
C ASN A 68 7.39 6.96 5.81
N GLY A 69 6.99 8.10 6.38
CA GLY A 69 7.78 9.33 6.32
C GLY A 69 8.09 9.81 4.88
N GLY A 70 7.21 9.50 3.92
CA GLY A 70 7.41 9.80 2.50
C GLY A 70 8.31 8.81 1.74
N ILE A 71 8.71 7.70 2.36
CA ILE A 71 9.50 6.64 1.73
C ILE A 71 8.59 5.43 1.47
N PRO A 72 8.35 5.06 0.19
CA PRO A 72 7.63 3.84 -0.15
C PRO A 72 8.40 2.58 0.27
N VAL A 73 7.74 1.68 0.99
CA VAL A 73 8.29 0.37 1.35
C VAL A 73 8.02 -0.60 0.20
N MET A 74 8.93 -0.64 -0.78
CA MET A 74 8.81 -1.47 -1.99
C MET A 74 9.51 -2.83 -1.83
N LEU A 75 9.21 -3.54 -0.74
CA LEU A 75 9.68 -4.91 -0.50
C LEU A 75 8.60 -5.90 -0.92
N GLU A 76 8.98 -7.00 -1.55
CA GLU A 76 8.05 -8.06 -1.99
C GLU A 76 7.20 -8.59 -0.83
N GLU A 77 7.85 -8.85 0.30
CA GLU A 77 7.23 -9.39 1.52
C GLU A 77 6.26 -8.41 2.21
N GLN A 78 6.46 -7.10 2.04
CA GLN A 78 5.64 -6.04 2.64
C GLN A 78 4.49 -5.59 1.75
N GLY A 79 4.16 -6.34 0.70
CA GLY A 79 2.95 -6.13 -0.08
C GLY A 79 1.70 -6.48 0.73
N ILE A 80 0.61 -5.73 0.54
CA ILE A 80 -0.71 -6.02 1.11
C ILE A 80 -1.66 -6.37 -0.03
N SER A 81 -2.38 -7.48 0.05
CA SER A 81 -3.36 -7.84 -0.99
C SER A 81 -4.62 -7.00 -0.86
N ALA A 82 -5.00 -6.30 -1.93
CA ALA A 82 -6.24 -5.51 -2.01
C ALA A 82 -7.50 -6.35 -1.77
N LYS A 83 -7.43 -7.68 -1.94
CA LYS A 83 -8.55 -8.59 -1.67
C LYS A 83 -8.90 -8.70 -0.18
N GLN A 84 -7.96 -8.34 0.70
CA GLN A 84 -8.18 -8.32 2.15
C GLN A 84 -9.01 -7.11 2.58
N VAL A 85 -9.12 -6.08 1.72
CA VAL A 85 -9.84 -4.83 2.01
C VAL A 85 -11.20 -4.86 1.29
N PRO A 86 -12.31 -5.16 1.99
CA PRO A 86 -13.62 -5.20 1.37
C PRO A 86 -14.13 -3.79 1.03
N GLY A 87 -14.89 -3.69 -0.06
CA GLY A 87 -15.81 -2.55 -0.26
C GLY A 87 -15.21 -1.26 -0.80
N TRP A 88 -14.18 -1.35 -1.67
CA TRP A 88 -13.53 -0.19 -2.29
C TRP A 88 -13.34 -0.31 -3.81
#